data_AF-A0A1Q3BHB1-F1
#
_entry.id   AF-A0A1Q3BHB1-F1
#
_cell.length_a   1.000
_cell.length_b   1.000
_cell.length_c   1.000
_cell.angle_alpha   90.00
_cell.angle_beta   90.00
_cell.angle_gamma   90.00
#
_symmetry.space_group_name_H-M   'P 1'
#
loop_
_entity.id
_entity.type
_entity.pdbx_description
1 polymer ?
#
loop_
_entity_poly.entity_id
_entity_poly.type
_entity_poly.pdbx_seq_one_letter_code
_entity_poly.pdbx_strand_id
1 'polypeptide(L)'
;MKAHKTLDKLKTYGTTESDVCVLCCGSHDTESHLFFDCSYSNNIWSSMLSLLNLRRIDGDVHFWIDWMAHHARGKSFKVWIRKTVLAATVYHIWNERNGRIFISIFNSKEKIRKQIRSVVILKARSWGGIGDTDENRSFCIA
;
A
#
# COMPACT_ATOMS: atom_id res chain seq x y z
N MET A 1 -16.90 6.13 4.61
CA MET A 1 -15.79 5.94 3.65
C MET A 1 -15.24 7.29 3.26
N LYS A 2 -14.03 7.66 3.69
CA LYS A 2 -13.38 8.90 3.22
C LYS A 2 -12.76 8.57 1.87
N ALA A 3 -13.31 9.16 0.81
CA ALA A 3 -12.79 8.99 -0.54
C ALA A 3 -11.33 9.44 -0.58
N HIS A 4 -10.44 8.56 -1.04
CA HIS A 4 -9.06 8.93 -1.34
C HIS A 4 -9.10 10.04 -2.40
N LYS A 5 -8.45 11.18 -2.12
CA LYS A 5 -8.36 12.28 -3.09
C LYS A 5 -7.40 11.83 -4.19
N THR A 6 -7.94 11.37 -5.30
CA THR A 6 -7.24 11.08 -6.55
C THR A 6 -7.31 12.30 -7.48
N LEU A 7 -6.34 12.42 -8.40
CA LEU A 7 -6.23 13.59 -9.30
C LEU A 7 -7.47 13.79 -10.16
N ASP A 8 -8.29 12.77 -10.38
CA ASP A 8 -9.59 12.90 -11.05
C ASP A 8 -10.50 13.96 -10.41
N LYS A 9 -10.37 14.21 -9.10
CA LYS A 9 -11.13 15.26 -8.41
C LYS A 9 -10.46 16.64 -8.42
N LEU A 10 -9.21 16.74 -8.88
CA LEU A 10 -8.48 18.00 -9.02
C LEU A 10 -8.58 18.59 -10.43
N LYS A 11 -9.02 17.82 -11.42
CA LYS A 11 -9.35 18.33 -12.77
C LYS A 11 -10.43 19.42 -12.75
N THR A 12 -11.29 19.45 -11.74
CA THR A 12 -12.32 20.49 -11.58
C THR A 12 -11.76 21.84 -11.13
N TYR A 13 -10.50 21.92 -10.68
CA TYR A 13 -9.88 23.15 -10.15
C TYR A 13 -8.71 23.71 -10.98
N GLY A 14 -8.45 23.15 -12.18
CA GLY A 14 -7.59 23.80 -13.18
C GLY A 14 -6.12 23.97 -12.79
N THR A 15 -5.46 22.95 -12.23
CA THR A 15 -4.05 23.09 -11.79
C THR A 15 -3.12 21.91 -12.11
N THR A 16 -3.36 21.11 -13.15
CA THR A 16 -2.32 20.17 -13.65
C THR A 16 -2.38 19.99 -15.17
N GLU A 17 -1.33 20.38 -15.88
CA GLU A 17 -1.18 20.22 -17.34
C GLU A 17 -0.77 18.79 -17.77
N SER A 18 -0.48 17.89 -16.83
CA SER A 18 -0.05 16.52 -17.14
C SER A 18 -0.90 15.49 -16.40
N ASP A 19 -1.59 14.65 -17.17
CA ASP A 19 -2.33 13.48 -16.67
C ASP A 19 -1.41 12.28 -16.39
N VAL A 20 -0.08 12.45 -16.44
CA VAL A 20 0.88 11.36 -16.30
C VAL A 20 1.18 11.08 -14.83
N CYS A 21 1.21 9.80 -14.46
CA CYS A 21 1.53 9.34 -13.12
C CYS A 21 2.93 9.78 -12.68
N VAL A 22 3.01 10.61 -11.65
CA VAL A 22 4.27 11.12 -11.08
C VAL A 22 5.15 10.06 -10.41
N LEU A 23 4.62 8.85 -10.20
CA LEU A 23 5.37 7.75 -9.57
C LEU A 23 6.24 6.99 -10.58
N CYS A 24 5.71 6.73 -11.78
CA CYS A 24 6.36 5.94 -12.82
C CYS A 24 6.66 6.72 -14.11
N CYS A 25 6.12 7.94 -14.26
CA CYS A 25 6.24 8.81 -15.43
C CYS A 25 5.82 8.13 -16.76
N GLY A 26 4.89 7.17 -16.70
CA GLY A 26 4.53 6.33 -17.84
C GLY A 26 3.07 6.44 -18.29
N SER A 27 2.13 6.07 -17.43
CA SER A 27 0.71 5.97 -17.77
C SER A 27 -0.12 7.07 -17.10
N HIS A 28 -1.39 7.17 -17.46
CA HIS A 28 -2.33 8.11 -16.85
C HIS A 28 -2.47 7.87 -15.34
N ASP A 29 -2.52 8.96 -14.57
CA ASP A 29 -2.64 8.94 -13.12
C ASP A 29 -4.10 8.70 -12.68
N THR A 30 -4.53 7.44 -12.74
CA THR A 30 -5.83 6.97 -12.24
C THR A 30 -5.65 6.20 -10.92
N GLU A 31 -6.73 6.02 -10.14
CA GLU A 31 -6.64 5.19 -8.92
C GLU A 31 -6.22 3.75 -9.25
N SER A 32 -6.79 3.20 -10.33
CA SER A 32 -6.47 1.87 -10.83
C SER A 32 -4.98 1.74 -11.14
N HIS A 33 -4.45 2.71 -11.91
CA HIS A 33 -3.03 2.72 -12.23
C HIS A 33 -2.17 2.89 -10.97
N LEU A 34 -2.49 3.88 -10.13
CA LEU A 34 -1.72 4.21 -8.93
C LEU A 34 -1.50 3.00 -8.03
N PHE A 35 -2.52 2.18 -7.80
CA PHE A 35 -2.43 1.06 -6.87
C PHE A 35 -2.14 -0.28 -7.53
N PHE A 36 -2.51 -0.50 -8.80
CA PHE A 36 -2.48 -1.84 -9.39
C PHE A 36 -1.60 -1.97 -10.64
N ASP A 37 -1.39 -0.90 -11.42
CA ASP A 37 -0.60 -1.01 -12.66
C ASP A 37 0.76 -0.29 -12.60
N CYS A 38 0.90 0.69 -11.69
CA CYS A 38 2.09 1.52 -11.59
C CYS A 38 3.32 0.70 -11.21
N SER A 39 4.36 0.71 -12.05
CA SER A 39 5.61 -0.04 -11.81
C SER A 39 6.30 0.31 -10.47
N TYR A 40 6.14 1.55 -10.00
CA TYR A 40 6.63 1.98 -8.69
C TYR A 40 5.86 1.30 -7.56
N SER A 41 4.53 1.40 -7.59
CA SER A 41 3.62 0.79 -6.60
C SER A 41 3.70 -0.73 -6.62
N ASN A 42 3.83 -1.34 -7.81
CA ASN A 42 3.96 -2.78 -8.02
C ASN A 42 5.15 -3.36 -7.25
N ASN A 43 6.29 -2.68 -7.27
CA ASN A 43 7.47 -3.10 -6.52
C ASN A 43 7.22 -3.10 -5.01
N ILE A 44 6.51 -2.09 -4.51
CA ILE A 44 6.15 -1.98 -3.09
C ILE A 44 5.18 -3.10 -2.72
N TRP A 45 4.10 -3.27 -3.49
CA TRP A 45 3.11 -4.33 -3.27
C TRP A 45 3.74 -5.71 -3.24
N SER A 46 4.54 -6.08 -4.24
CA SER A 46 5.21 -7.39 -4.28
C SER A 46 6.07 -7.63 -3.03
N SER A 47 6.80 -6.61 -2.57
CA SER A 47 7.60 -6.73 -1.36
C SER A 47 6.75 -6.84 -0.09
N MET A 48 5.63 -6.11 0.01
CA MET A 48 4.79 -6.13 1.22
C MET A 48 3.92 -7.39 1.30
N LEU A 49 3.47 -7.91 0.16
CA LEU A 49 2.74 -9.17 0.09
C LEU A 49 3.64 -10.36 0.39
N SER A 50 4.90 -10.34 -0.06
CA SER A 50 5.90 -11.35 0.28
C SER A 50 6.12 -11.46 1.79
N LEU A 51 6.10 -10.34 2.53
CA LEU A 51 6.16 -10.37 4.01
C LEU A 51 4.96 -11.09 4.64
N LEU A 52 3.82 -11.13 3.94
CA LEU A 52 2.61 -11.80 4.39
C LEU A 52 2.52 -13.26 3.94
N ASN A 53 3.57 -13.80 3.29
CA ASN A 53 3.54 -15.06 2.56
C ASN A 53 2.42 -15.10 1.51
N LEU A 54 2.13 -13.96 0.89
CA LEU A 54 1.14 -13.81 -0.18
C LEU A 54 1.87 -13.43 -1.47
N ARG A 55 1.43 -14.01 -2.59
CA ARG A 55 1.91 -13.59 -3.90
C ARG A 55 0.99 -12.52 -4.44
N ARG A 56 1.58 -11.58 -5.16
CA ARG A 56 0.81 -10.65 -5.98
C ARG A 56 0.09 -11.42 -7.09
N ILE A 57 -1.15 -11.04 -7.36
CA ILE A 57 -1.98 -11.60 -8.42
C ILE A 57 -2.38 -10.45 -9.33
N ASP A 58 -2.29 -10.67 -10.64
CA ASP A 58 -2.77 -9.69 -11.61
C ASP A 58 -4.29 -9.67 -11.58
N GLY A 59 -4.88 -8.49 -11.53
CA GLY A 59 -6.32 -8.32 -11.42
C GLY A 59 -6.69 -6.85 -11.36
N ASP A 60 -7.93 -6.56 -11.71
CA ASP A 60 -8.47 -5.21 -11.66
C ASP A 60 -8.72 -4.73 -10.21
N VAL A 61 -9.20 -3.50 -10.09
CA VAL A 61 -9.50 -2.88 -8.79
C VAL A 61 -10.53 -3.70 -8.00
N HIS A 62 -11.55 -4.25 -8.66
CA HIS A 62 -12.60 -5.01 -8.00
C HIS A 62 -12.06 -6.32 -7.44
N PHE A 63 -11.28 -7.04 -8.24
CA PHE A 63 -10.56 -8.24 -7.80
C PHE A 63 -9.71 -7.95 -6.57
N TRP A 64 -8.92 -6.87 -6.57
CA TRP A 64 -8.07 -6.52 -5.44
C TRP A 64 -8.87 -6.16 -4.18
N ILE A 65 -9.97 -5.44 -4.31
CA ILE A 65 -10.85 -5.11 -3.20
C ILE A 65 -11.40 -6.38 -2.57
N ASP A 66 -11.94 -7.29 -3.38
CA ASP A 66 -12.52 -8.56 -2.91
C ASP A 66 -11.45 -9.47 -2.31
N TRP A 67 -10.28 -9.55 -2.95
CA TRP A 67 -9.13 -10.31 -2.47
C TRP A 67 -8.66 -9.80 -1.10
N MET A 68 -8.48 -8.49 -0.95
CA MET A 68 -8.09 -7.89 0.32
C MET A 68 -9.16 -8.13 1.40
N ALA A 69 -10.44 -7.98 1.06
CA ALA A 69 -11.54 -8.22 1.99
C ALA A 69 -11.59 -9.67 2.48
N HIS A 70 -11.37 -10.63 1.57
CA HIS A 70 -11.31 -12.05 1.89
C HIS A 70 -10.13 -12.37 2.81
N HIS A 71 -8.92 -11.92 2.45
CA HIS A 71 -7.70 -12.20 3.22
C HIS A 71 -7.60 -11.45 4.56
N ALA A 72 -8.41 -10.41 4.73
CA ALA A 72 -8.52 -9.60 5.95
C ALA A 72 -9.76 -9.95 6.81
N ARG A 73 -10.46 -11.06 6.56
CA ARG A 73 -11.63 -11.45 7.36
C ARG A 73 -11.21 -12.10 8.68
N GLY A 74 -11.76 -11.62 9.81
CA GLY A 74 -11.52 -12.16 11.15
C GLY A 74 -10.79 -11.21 12.11
N LYS A 75 -10.35 -11.77 13.25
CA LYS A 75 -9.76 -11.04 14.39
C LYS A 75 -8.42 -11.62 14.89
N SER A 76 -7.85 -12.62 14.22
CA SER A 76 -6.55 -13.18 14.62
C SER A 76 -5.41 -12.19 14.40
N PHE A 77 -4.28 -12.38 15.08
CA PHE A 77 -3.07 -11.57 14.86
C PHE A 77 -2.63 -11.58 13.40
N LYS A 78 -2.67 -12.74 12.73
CA LYS A 78 -2.43 -12.88 11.28
C LYS A 78 -3.35 -11.99 10.44
N VAL A 79 -4.63 -11.93 10.76
CA VAL A 79 -5.57 -11.06 10.05
C VAL A 79 -5.29 -9.59 10.35
N TRP A 80 -4.93 -9.27 11.59
CA TRP A 80 -4.56 -7.92 11.98
C TRP A 80 -3.28 -7.44 11.30
N ILE A 81 -2.23 -8.26 11.21
CA ILE A 81 -0.98 -7.90 10.54
C ILE A 81 -1.22 -7.69 9.04
N ARG A 82 -2.05 -8.55 8.40
CA ARG A 82 -2.48 -8.37 7.00
C ARG A 82 -3.19 -7.04 6.81
N LYS A 83 -4.21 -6.72 7.63
CA LYS A 83 -4.91 -5.42 7.58
C LYS A 83 -3.94 -4.25 7.70
N THR A 84 -3.00 -4.35 8.64
CA THR A 84 -2.04 -3.29 8.93
C THR A 84 -1.07 -3.07 7.77
N VAL A 85 -0.52 -4.15 7.19
CA VAL A 85 0.38 -4.08 6.03
C VAL A 85 -0.35 -3.54 4.80
N LEU A 86 -1.56 -4.05 4.50
CA LEU A 86 -2.36 -3.59 3.35
C LEU A 86 -2.68 -2.09 3.47
N ALA A 87 -3.19 -1.66 4.63
CA ALA A 87 -3.53 -0.27 4.89
C ALA A 87 -2.30 0.66 4.85
N ALA A 88 -1.19 0.25 5.45
CA ALA A 88 0.05 1.02 5.42
C ALA A 88 0.59 1.15 3.99
N THR A 89 0.50 0.09 3.18
CA THR A 89 0.94 0.11 1.79
C THR A 89 0.15 1.13 0.96
N VAL A 90 -1.19 1.07 1.01
CA VAL A 90 -2.07 2.05 0.34
C VAL A 90 -1.75 3.47 0.79
N TYR A 91 -1.63 3.68 2.11
CA TYR A 91 -1.33 5.00 2.67
C TYR A 91 -0.01 5.56 2.17
N HIS A 92 1.08 4.79 2.24
CA HIS A 92 2.41 5.27 1.89
C HIS A 92 2.56 5.51 0.38
N ILE A 93 1.91 4.71 -0.48
CA ILE A 93 1.85 4.97 -1.93
C ILE A 93 1.13 6.28 -2.21
N TRP A 94 -0.05 6.48 -1.61
CA TRP A 94 -0.82 7.71 -1.78
C TRP A 94 -0.06 8.93 -1.24
N ASN A 95 0.59 8.79 -0.08
CA ASN A 95 1.37 9.86 0.53
C ASN A 95 2.60 10.23 -0.30
N GLU A 96 3.31 9.25 -0.87
CA GLU A 96 4.44 9.51 -1.78
C GLU A 96 3.99 10.27 -3.03
N ARG A 97 2.89 9.83 -3.66
CA ARG A 97 2.32 10.52 -4.83
C ARG A 97 1.98 11.97 -4.52
N ASN A 98 1.28 12.22 -3.41
CA ASN A 98 0.95 13.58 -3.00
C ASN A 98 2.17 14.40 -2.63
N GLY A 99 3.16 13.77 -1.99
CA GLY A 99 4.43 14.39 -1.70
C GLY A 99 5.15 14.89 -2.96
N ARG A 100 5.15 14.09 -4.03
CA ARG A 100 5.69 14.51 -5.34
C ARG A 100 4.93 15.67 -5.95
N ILE A 101 3.60 15.65 -5.86
CA ILE A 101 2.74 16.67 -6.48
C ILE A 101 2.82 18.01 -5.73
N PHE A 102 2.75 17.99 -4.40
CA PHE A 102 2.52 19.21 -3.61
C PHE A 102 3.75 19.72 -2.87
N ILE A 103 4.76 18.88 -2.66
CA ILE A 103 5.92 19.20 -1.79
C ILE A 103 7.24 18.85 -2.51
N SER A 104 7.20 18.34 -3.75
CA SER A 104 8.37 17.94 -4.54
C SER A 104 9.33 16.98 -3.82
N ILE A 105 8.79 16.05 -3.02
CA ILE A 105 9.58 14.99 -2.38
C ILE A 105 9.62 13.73 -3.26
N PHE A 106 10.82 13.15 -3.46
CA PHE A 106 11.00 11.97 -4.30
C PHE A 106 11.71 10.87 -3.52
N ASN A 107 10.94 9.93 -2.96
CA ASN A 107 11.49 8.81 -2.23
C ASN A 107 11.67 7.59 -3.14
N SER A 108 12.76 6.85 -2.93
CA SER A 108 12.97 5.57 -3.58
C SER A 108 11.97 4.52 -3.08
N LYS A 109 11.70 3.51 -3.91
CA LYS A 109 10.84 2.37 -3.56
C LYS A 109 11.35 1.69 -2.30
N GLU A 110 12.67 1.57 -2.15
CA GLU A 110 13.37 1.00 -0.99
C GLU A 110 13.03 1.76 0.30
N LYS A 111 13.04 3.10 0.25
CA LYS A 111 12.73 3.95 1.39
C LYS A 111 11.28 3.76 1.83
N ILE A 112 10.34 3.75 0.88
CA ILE A 112 8.93 3.52 1.18
C ILE A 112 8.71 2.11 1.77
N ARG A 113 9.33 1.07 1.20
CA ARG A 113 9.29 -0.29 1.76
C ARG A 113 9.79 -0.36 3.20
N LYS A 114 10.90 0.32 3.51
CA LYS A 114 11.45 0.41 4.89
C LYS A 114 10.50 1.14 5.84
N GLN A 115 9.89 2.23 5.40
CA GLN A 115 8.92 2.98 6.21
C GLN A 115 7.69 2.14 6.56
N ILE A 116 7.12 1.45 5.58
CA ILE A 116 5.97 0.56 5.80
C ILE A 116 6.33 -0.53 6.81
N ARG A 117 7.47 -1.22 6.62
CA ARG A 117 7.95 -2.25 7.57
C ARG A 117 8.10 -1.70 8.98
N SER A 118 8.76 -0.57 9.13
CA SER A 118 8.97 0.06 10.44
C SER A 118 7.64 0.35 11.16
N VAL A 119 6.67 0.95 10.46
CA VAL A 119 5.35 1.25 11.03
C VAL A 119 4.61 -0.04 11.43
N VAL A 120 4.68 -1.08 10.61
CA VAL A 120 4.06 -2.38 10.89
C VAL A 120 4.69 -3.05 12.11
N ILE A 121 6.03 -3.12 12.18
CA ILE A 121 6.77 -3.72 13.29
C ILE A 121 6.49 -2.97 14.60
N LEU A 122 6.52 -1.64 14.59
CA LEU A 122 6.22 -0.83 15.76
C LEU A 122 4.81 -1.09 16.27
N LYS A 123 3.82 -1.14 15.37
CA LYS A 123 2.45 -1.49 15.74
C LYS A 123 2.34 -2.93 16.24
N ALA A 124 3.03 -3.88 15.62
CA ALA A 124 2.99 -5.29 16.02
C ALA A 124 3.53 -5.49 17.43
N ARG A 125 4.62 -4.79 17.79
CA ARG A 125 5.17 -4.80 19.16
C ARG A 125 4.20 -4.27 20.21
N SER A 126 3.32 -3.35 19.83
CA SER A 126 2.28 -2.82 20.73
C SER A 126 1.05 -3.74 20.86
N TRP A 127 1.00 -4.84 20.11
CA TRP A 127 -0.11 -5.79 20.18
C TRP A 127 -0.01 -6.65 21.44
N GLY A 128 -0.92 -6.47 22.39
CA GLY A 128 -1.00 -7.28 23.59
C GLY A 128 -1.46 -8.72 23.28
N GLY A 129 -0.73 -9.72 23.80
CA GLY A 129 -1.13 -11.13 23.71
C GLY A 129 -0.90 -11.74 22.33
N ILE A 130 0.30 -11.64 21.77
CA ILE A 130 0.70 -12.48 20.63
C ILE A 130 0.83 -13.91 21.16
N GLY A 131 -0.16 -14.75 20.86
CA GLY A 131 -0.03 -16.19 21.11
C GLY A 131 1.20 -16.71 20.36
N ASP A 132 2.06 -17.42 21.05
CA ASP A 132 3.30 -17.93 20.46
C ASP A 132 2.98 -19.10 19.53
N THR A 133 2.91 -18.82 18.23
CA THR A 133 2.67 -19.80 17.17
C THR A 133 3.75 -19.65 16.11
N ASP A 134 4.12 -20.74 15.43
CA ASP A 134 5.10 -20.72 14.33
C ASP A 134 4.72 -19.69 13.25
N GLU A 135 3.42 -19.56 13.01
CA GLU A 135 2.86 -18.57 12.10
C GLU A 135 3.09 -17.13 12.58
N ASN A 136 2.89 -16.84 13.87
CA ASN A 136 3.14 -15.50 14.43
C ASN A 136 4.64 -15.18 14.50
N ARG A 137 5.50 -16.18 14.77
CA ARG A 137 6.96 -16.04 14.73
C ARG A 137 7.46 -15.67 13.34
N SER A 138 6.89 -16.26 12.29
CA SER A 138 7.26 -15.96 10.90
C SER A 138 7.07 -14.47 10.52
N PHE A 139 6.12 -13.78 11.16
CA PHE A 139 5.89 -12.34 10.95
C PHE A 139 6.77 -11.44 11.83
N CYS A 140 7.40 -11.96 12.88
CA CYS A 140 8.25 -11.19 13.80
C CYS A 140 9.74 -11.20 13.42
N ILE A 141 10.16 -12.08 12.49
CA ILE A 141 11.56 -12.33 12.13
C ILE A 141 12.00 -11.61 10.83
N ALA A 142 11.12 -10.86 10.16
CA ALA A 142 11.38 -10.19 8.87
C ALA A 142 11.44 -8.66 8.92
#